data_AF-A0A1Q6TSZ0-F1
#
_entry.id   AF-A0A1Q6TSZ0-F1
#
_cell.length_a   1.000
_cell.length_b   1.000
_cell.length_c   1.000
_cell.angle_alpha   90.00
_cell.angle_beta   90.00
_cell.angle_gamma   90.00
#
_symmetry.space_group_name_H-M   'P 1'
#
loop_
_entity.id
_entity.type
_entity.pdbx_description
1 polymer ?
#
loop_
_entity_poly.entity_id
_entity_poly.type
_entity_poly.pdbx_seq_one_letter_code
_entity_poly.pdbx_strand_id
1 'polypeptide(L)'
;MKNLRLADIYMRASWNSGAICSSVASGGIIGAERWGHNMSNNYVAGSVQGTNNTGIFVGSLSSNISLTNSYYDSSKVAGLPVCGLGNFKECDVVDTFAFANWDFQVGINSTDSSILNYTMHMENLGLYDILNSGLNSPNSLAVIDNFLSIIENEQTKIGAIENRLESALEQIGVAYDNLVSTRSTILDADIAEESSAYIRNQILQQAAMTLMATANQTPAIALQLL
;
A
#
# COMPACT_ATOMS: atom_id res chain seq x y z
N MET A 1 54.37 19.49 9.90
CA MET A 1 53.19 19.17 9.08
C MET A 1 52.58 17.90 9.65
N LYS A 2 51.39 17.97 10.27
CA LYS A 2 50.69 16.78 10.76
C LYS A 2 50.31 15.94 9.53
N ASN A 3 50.85 14.75 9.43
CA ASN A 3 50.45 13.77 8.43
C ASN A 3 48.99 13.40 8.71
N LEU A 4 48.07 13.94 7.91
CA LEU A 4 46.72 13.39 7.78
C LEU A 4 46.88 11.94 7.35
N ARG A 5 46.61 11.01 8.27
CA ARG A 5 46.49 9.59 7.90
C ARG A 5 45.22 9.48 7.05
N LEU A 6 45.25 8.67 5.99
CA LEU A 6 44.08 8.44 5.13
C LEU A 6 42.80 8.04 5.91
N ALA A 7 42.93 7.59 7.16
CA ALA A 7 41.83 7.28 8.08
C ALA A 7 41.04 8.50 8.62
N ASP A 8 41.50 9.73 8.37
CA ASP A 8 40.83 10.97 8.85
C ASP A 8 39.98 11.67 7.78
N ILE A 9 39.81 11.08 6.60
CA ILE A 9 39.00 11.66 5.51
C ILE A 9 37.56 11.13 5.64
N TYR A 10 36.65 12.01 6.04
CA TYR A 10 35.22 11.72 6.19
C TYR A 10 34.39 12.60 5.26
N MET A 11 33.38 12.03 4.61
CA MET A 11 32.32 12.83 4.00
C MET A 11 31.23 13.09 5.04
N ARG A 12 30.98 14.37 5.34
CA ARG A 12 30.00 14.79 6.34
C ARG A 12 29.10 15.90 5.81
N ALA A 13 27.83 15.87 6.21
CA ALA A 13 26.87 16.94 5.90
C ALA A 13 26.69 17.21 4.40
N SER A 14 26.85 16.19 3.55
CA SER A 14 26.63 16.31 2.11
C SER A 14 25.16 16.13 1.77
N TRP A 15 24.65 16.97 0.86
CA TRP A 15 23.25 16.96 0.45
C TRP A 15 23.12 16.78 -1.06
N ASN A 16 22.24 15.88 -1.48
CA ASN A 16 21.80 15.73 -2.85
C ASN A 16 20.29 15.98 -2.94
N SER A 17 19.88 16.92 -3.78
CA SER A 17 18.47 17.18 -4.10
C SER A 17 18.12 16.97 -5.58
N GLY A 18 19.09 16.52 -6.40
CA GLY A 18 18.99 16.44 -7.85
C GLY A 18 18.91 15.01 -8.37
N ALA A 19 18.60 14.84 -9.64
CA ALA A 19 18.62 13.51 -10.25
C ALA A 19 20.05 13.09 -10.60
N ILE A 20 20.49 11.93 -10.11
CA ILE A 20 21.72 11.26 -10.54
C ILE A 20 21.36 10.05 -11.39
N CYS A 21 21.75 10.10 -12.66
CA CYS A 21 21.55 9.01 -13.61
C CYS A 21 22.88 8.66 -14.26
N SER A 22 23.33 7.42 -14.09
CA SER A 22 24.54 6.87 -14.74
C SER A 22 24.30 5.40 -15.10
N SER A 23 25.01 4.90 -16.09
CA SER A 23 24.95 3.48 -16.49
C SER A 23 25.75 2.55 -15.56
N VAL A 24 26.71 3.11 -14.81
CA VAL A 24 27.58 2.37 -13.87
C VAL A 24 27.87 3.23 -12.64
N ALA A 25 27.89 2.61 -11.45
CA ALA A 25 28.33 3.22 -10.21
C ALA A 25 27.52 4.49 -9.86
N SER A 26 26.19 4.38 -9.93
CA SER A 26 25.28 5.47 -9.59
C SER A 26 25.08 5.53 -8.07
N GLY A 27 25.57 6.59 -7.43
CA GLY A 27 25.32 6.84 -6.01
C GLY A 27 24.90 8.28 -5.75
N GLY A 28 23.99 8.49 -4.79
CA GLY A 28 23.43 9.80 -4.46
C GLY A 28 24.48 10.80 -3.96
N ILE A 29 25.52 10.33 -3.28
CA ILE A 29 26.62 11.17 -2.78
C ILE A 29 27.94 10.78 -3.45
N ILE A 30 28.23 9.48 -3.56
CA ILE A 30 29.48 8.96 -4.13
C ILE A 30 29.17 7.93 -5.21
N GLY A 31 29.75 8.09 -6.41
CA GLY A 31 29.60 7.07 -7.45
C GLY A 31 30.32 5.76 -7.11
N ALA A 32 31.64 5.81 -6.88
CA ALA A 32 32.45 4.64 -6.52
C ALA A 32 33.42 4.95 -5.38
N GLU A 33 33.33 4.19 -4.29
CA GLU A 33 34.18 4.34 -3.11
C GLU A 33 35.22 3.21 -3.05
N ARG A 34 36.50 3.61 -3.06
CA ARG A 34 37.64 2.70 -3.20
C ARG A 34 38.51 2.58 -1.96
N TRP A 35 38.53 3.62 -1.13
CA TRP A 35 39.55 3.78 -0.08
C TRP A 35 39.00 3.64 1.33
N GLY A 36 37.69 3.39 1.47
CA GLY A 36 37.07 3.09 2.77
C GLY A 36 36.74 4.34 3.56
N HIS A 37 36.38 5.43 2.88
CA HIS A 37 35.98 6.66 3.57
C HIS A 37 34.60 6.49 4.23
N ASN A 38 34.56 6.67 5.55
CA ASN A 38 33.31 6.66 6.30
C ASN A 38 32.49 7.93 6.05
N MET A 39 31.18 7.79 6.12
CA MET A 39 30.22 8.82 5.77
C MET A 39 29.30 9.09 6.95
N SER A 40 29.00 10.37 7.25
CA SER A 40 28.02 10.71 8.29
C SER A 40 27.17 11.92 7.97
N ASN A 41 25.94 12.02 8.50
CA ASN A 41 25.09 13.22 8.38
C ASN A 41 24.75 13.59 6.92
N ASN A 42 24.65 12.64 6.00
CA ASN A 42 24.39 12.93 4.59
C ASN A 42 22.90 12.80 4.25
N TYR A 43 22.43 13.53 3.23
CA TYR A 43 21.03 13.53 2.83
C TYR A 43 20.86 13.33 1.32
N VAL A 44 20.03 12.36 0.90
CA VAL A 44 19.70 12.09 -0.51
C VAL A 44 18.19 12.27 -0.72
N ALA A 45 17.80 13.48 -1.13
CA ALA A 45 16.42 13.85 -1.49
C ALA A 45 16.11 13.64 -2.99
N GLY A 46 17.16 13.53 -3.82
CA GLY A 46 17.05 13.40 -5.26
C GLY A 46 16.87 11.95 -5.74
N SER A 47 16.47 11.77 -6.99
CA SER A 47 16.36 10.42 -7.58
C SER A 47 17.73 9.89 -7.97
N VAL A 48 18.02 8.63 -7.63
CA VAL A 48 19.21 7.92 -8.09
C VAL A 48 18.77 6.81 -9.04
N GLN A 49 19.38 6.73 -10.21
CA GLN A 49 19.05 5.73 -11.22
C GLN A 49 20.32 5.17 -11.86
N GLY A 50 20.34 3.87 -12.08
CA GLY A 50 21.41 3.21 -12.81
C GLY A 50 21.20 1.71 -12.95
N THR A 51 21.88 1.13 -13.93
CA THR A 51 21.71 -0.27 -14.33
C THR A 51 22.70 -1.23 -13.66
N ASN A 52 23.85 -0.74 -13.19
CA ASN A 52 24.89 -1.59 -12.60
C ASN A 52 25.59 -0.86 -11.45
N ASN A 53 25.79 -1.56 -10.32
CA ASN A 53 26.33 -1.01 -9.09
C ASN A 53 25.65 0.32 -8.73
N THR A 54 24.34 0.26 -8.48
CA THR A 54 23.53 1.43 -8.12
C THR A 54 23.19 1.35 -6.64
N GLY A 55 23.39 2.44 -5.91
CA GLY A 55 22.97 2.54 -4.52
C GLY A 55 22.53 3.94 -4.15
N ILE A 56 21.82 4.05 -3.03
CA ILE A 56 21.21 5.31 -2.59
C ILE A 56 22.27 6.35 -2.27
N PHE A 57 23.27 6.01 -1.45
CA PHE A 57 24.36 6.93 -1.11
C PHE A 57 25.62 6.67 -1.92
N VAL A 58 25.97 5.39 -2.06
CA VAL A 58 27.18 4.94 -2.75
C VAL A 58 26.83 3.96 -3.86
N GLY A 59 27.30 4.20 -5.08
CA GLY A 59 27.02 3.30 -6.21
C GLY A 59 27.81 1.99 -6.13
N SER A 60 29.13 2.06 -5.98
CA SER A 60 29.98 0.87 -5.92
C SER A 60 30.97 0.92 -4.77
N LEU A 61 31.21 -0.24 -4.13
CA LEU A 61 32.14 -0.40 -3.02
C LEU A 61 33.30 -1.34 -3.35
N SER A 62 34.52 -0.89 -3.06
CA SER A 62 35.72 -1.76 -3.06
C SER A 62 36.34 -1.93 -1.67
N SER A 63 35.87 -1.18 -0.68
CA SER A 63 36.29 -1.24 0.73
C SER A 63 35.05 -1.15 1.63
N ASN A 64 35.15 -1.67 2.86
CA ASN A 64 34.07 -1.50 3.85
C ASN A 64 33.97 -0.04 4.24
N ILE A 65 32.73 0.45 4.38
CA ILE A 65 32.44 1.80 4.87
C ILE A 65 31.32 1.73 5.90
N SER A 66 31.34 2.67 6.83
CA SER A 66 30.24 2.92 7.76
C SER A 66 29.49 4.17 7.32
N LEU A 67 28.17 4.04 7.20
CA LEU A 67 27.24 5.17 7.03
C LEU A 67 26.52 5.40 8.36
N THR A 68 26.76 6.54 8.97
CA THR A 68 26.11 6.91 10.23
C THR A 68 25.22 8.13 10.04
N ASN A 69 24.04 8.13 10.67
CA ASN A 69 23.14 9.28 10.69
C ASN A 69 22.88 9.90 9.29
N SER A 70 22.66 9.06 8.28
CA SER A 70 22.48 9.50 6.89
C SER A 70 21.08 9.12 6.40
N TYR A 71 20.42 10.03 5.69
CA TYR A 71 18.99 9.97 5.40
C TYR A 71 18.72 10.03 3.89
N TYR A 72 17.62 9.42 3.44
CA TYR A 72 17.21 9.48 2.03
C TYR A 72 15.69 9.48 1.89
N ASP A 73 15.18 10.04 0.80
CA ASP A 73 13.75 10.02 0.45
C ASP A 73 13.40 8.72 -0.29
N SER A 74 12.77 7.77 0.40
CA SER A 74 12.39 6.46 -0.16
C SER A 74 11.44 6.55 -1.35
N SER A 75 10.70 7.65 -1.53
CA SER A 75 9.83 7.85 -2.70
C SER A 75 10.62 8.10 -4.00
N LYS A 76 11.89 8.49 -3.90
CA LYS A 76 12.74 8.86 -5.05
C LYS A 76 13.79 7.81 -5.41
N VAL A 77 14.09 6.89 -4.50
CA VAL A 77 15.13 5.85 -4.64
C VAL A 77 14.61 4.44 -4.33
N ALA A 78 13.30 4.23 -4.46
CA ALA A 78 12.63 2.97 -4.12
C ALA A 78 13.29 1.75 -4.80
N GLY A 79 13.56 0.70 -4.01
CA GLY A 79 14.10 -0.57 -4.51
C GLY A 79 15.61 -0.59 -4.75
N LEU A 80 16.32 0.52 -4.51
CA LEU A 80 17.78 0.54 -4.56
C LEU A 80 18.39 0.14 -3.20
N PRO A 81 19.52 -0.57 -3.19
CA PRO A 81 20.26 -0.81 -1.96
C PRO A 81 20.92 0.49 -1.49
N VAL A 82 21.12 0.65 -0.17
CA VAL A 82 21.77 1.84 0.41
C VAL A 82 23.14 2.11 -0.20
N CYS A 83 23.88 1.02 -0.41
CA CYS A 83 25.12 0.97 -1.16
C CYS A 83 24.99 -0.09 -2.26
N GLY A 84 25.33 0.24 -3.50
CA GLY A 84 25.21 -0.68 -4.61
C GLY A 84 26.24 -1.80 -4.55
N LEU A 85 25.90 -2.92 -5.19
CA LEU A 85 26.68 -4.16 -5.16
C LEU A 85 28.14 -3.90 -5.58
N GLY A 86 29.05 -4.20 -4.65
CA GLY A 86 30.48 -4.39 -4.88
C GLY A 86 30.89 -5.84 -4.56
N ASN A 87 32.19 -6.13 -4.52
CA ASN A 87 32.76 -7.46 -4.28
C ASN A 87 32.48 -8.02 -2.85
N PHE A 88 31.22 -8.34 -2.51
CA PHE A 88 30.79 -8.85 -1.19
C PHE A 88 31.31 -7.98 -0.02
N LYS A 89 31.14 -6.66 -0.10
CA LYS A 89 31.56 -5.72 0.95
C LYS A 89 30.36 -5.03 1.58
N GLU A 90 30.42 -4.92 2.89
CA GLU A 90 29.31 -4.49 3.73
C GLU A 90 29.36 -2.98 3.95
N CYS A 91 28.21 -2.36 3.73
CA CYS A 91 27.91 -0.98 4.08
C CYS A 91 27.15 -1.09 5.38
N ASP A 92 27.79 -0.74 6.50
CA ASP A 92 27.14 -0.77 7.81
C ASP A 92 26.21 0.44 7.88
N VAL A 93 24.92 0.19 7.66
CA VAL A 93 23.90 1.22 7.57
C VAL A 93 23.19 1.31 8.91
N VAL A 94 23.55 2.34 9.67
CA VAL A 94 22.83 2.70 10.88
C VAL A 94 21.73 3.69 10.47
N ASP A 95 20.50 3.16 10.40
CA ASP A 95 19.22 3.83 10.09
C ASP A 95 18.86 4.01 8.60
N THR A 96 17.84 3.26 8.16
CA THR A 96 17.26 3.30 6.82
C THR A 96 15.81 2.86 6.96
N PHE A 97 14.89 3.83 7.02
CA PHE A 97 13.48 3.59 7.26
C PHE A 97 12.70 3.77 5.95
N ALA A 98 12.12 2.68 5.44
CA ALA A 98 11.11 2.74 4.39
C ALA A 98 9.73 2.75 5.07
N PHE A 99 8.94 3.80 4.84
CA PHE A 99 7.60 3.89 5.40
C PHE A 99 6.67 2.86 4.75
N ALA A 100 5.89 2.17 5.57
CA ALA A 100 4.80 1.33 5.09
C ALA A 100 3.58 2.22 4.79
N ASN A 101 3.22 2.34 3.52
CA ASN A 101 1.93 2.91 3.12
C ASN A 101 0.85 1.85 3.30
N TRP A 102 -0.22 2.19 3.99
CA TRP A 102 -1.36 1.32 4.23
C TRP A 102 -2.57 1.88 3.50
N ASP A 103 -3.03 1.13 2.50
CA ASP A 103 -4.20 1.48 1.70
C ASP A 103 -5.35 0.55 2.08
N PHE A 104 -6.42 1.11 2.65
CA PHE A 104 -7.63 0.38 3.00
C PHE A 104 -8.71 0.63 1.95
N GLN A 105 -9.08 -0.41 1.21
CA GLN A 105 -10.25 -0.35 0.33
C GLN A 105 -11.52 -0.39 1.18
N VAL A 106 -12.27 0.71 1.20
CA VAL A 106 -13.49 0.87 2.01
C VAL A 106 -14.75 1.12 1.19
N GLY A 107 -14.63 1.23 -0.14
CA GLY A 107 -15.76 1.34 -1.06
C GLY A 107 -15.85 0.17 -2.03
N ILE A 108 -17.01 0.01 -2.66
CA ILE A 108 -17.27 -1.04 -3.67
C ILE A 108 -16.63 -0.74 -5.04
N ASN A 109 -16.21 0.51 -5.25
CA ASN A 109 -15.62 0.96 -6.50
C ASN A 109 -14.10 1.10 -6.33
N SER A 110 -13.28 0.58 -7.25
CA SER A 110 -11.80 0.66 -7.17
C SER A 110 -11.24 2.03 -7.58
N THR A 111 -11.94 3.11 -7.24
CA THR A 111 -11.52 4.50 -7.49
C THR A 111 -10.86 5.09 -6.25
N ASP A 112 -10.00 6.10 -6.41
CA ASP A 112 -9.28 6.77 -5.32
C ASP A 112 -10.19 7.26 -4.19
N SER A 113 -11.44 7.63 -4.51
CA SER A 113 -12.47 8.04 -3.54
C SER A 113 -12.88 6.94 -2.55
N SER A 114 -12.56 5.68 -2.85
CA SER A 114 -12.95 4.50 -2.08
C SER A 114 -11.80 3.89 -1.28
N ILE A 115 -10.64 4.55 -1.28
CA ILE A 115 -9.43 4.09 -0.61
C ILE A 115 -9.08 5.08 0.50
N LEU A 116 -8.82 4.55 1.69
CA LEU A 116 -8.23 5.31 2.80
C LEU A 116 -6.74 5.03 2.83
N ASN A 117 -5.93 6.06 2.61
CA ASN A 117 -4.48 5.93 2.62
C ASN A 117 -3.94 6.44 3.94
N TYR A 118 -3.03 5.68 4.53
CA TYR A 118 -2.24 6.08 5.69
C TYR A 118 -0.76 5.88 5.42
N THR A 119 0.02 6.92 5.67
CA THR A 119 1.47 6.83 5.72
C THR A 119 1.90 7.20 7.12
N MET A 120 2.53 6.26 7.82
CA MET A 120 3.12 6.55 9.13
C MET A 120 4.39 7.37 8.92
N HIS A 121 4.48 8.53 9.56
CA HIS A 121 5.66 9.38 9.51
C HIS A 121 6.38 9.35 10.85
N MET A 122 7.51 8.65 10.91
CA MET A 122 8.42 8.67 12.05
C MET A 122 9.82 9.03 11.57
N GLU A 123 10.29 10.22 11.93
CA GLU A 123 11.67 10.63 11.67
C GLU A 123 12.58 10.14 12.80
N ASN A 124 13.77 9.64 12.47
CA ASN A 124 14.77 9.35 13.49
C ASN A 124 15.40 10.68 13.96
N LEU A 125 14.85 11.24 15.03
CA LEU A 125 15.25 12.51 15.64
C LEU A 125 16.50 12.40 16.53
N GLY A 126 17.40 11.45 16.28
CA GLY A 126 18.59 11.25 17.12
C GLY A 126 18.33 10.45 18.39
N LEU A 127 17.24 9.68 18.45
CA LEU A 127 16.96 8.76 19.56
C LEU A 127 18.07 7.70 19.70
N TYR A 128 18.70 7.32 18.58
CA TYR A 128 19.87 6.45 18.56
C TYR A 128 21.06 7.05 19.33
N ASP A 129 21.27 8.37 19.26
CA ASP A 129 22.37 9.03 19.96
C ASP A 129 22.15 8.99 21.47
N ILE A 130 20.91 9.19 21.94
CA ILE A 130 20.53 9.06 23.35
C ILE A 130 20.73 7.64 23.88
N LEU A 131 20.34 6.63 23.10
CA LEU A 131 20.48 5.23 23.50
C LEU A 131 21.95 4.84 23.76
N ASN A 132 22.88 5.43 23.00
CA ASN A 132 24.30 5.11 23.07
C ASN A 132 25.12 6.03 23.98
N SER A 133 24.75 7.31 24.12
CA SER A 133 25.49 8.31 24.91
C SER A 133 24.85 8.59 26.29
N GLY A 134 23.65 8.08 26.52
CA GLY A 134 22.88 8.24 27.75
C GLY A 134 22.25 9.64 27.89
N LEU A 135 21.59 9.88 29.02
CA LEU A 135 20.89 11.14 29.31
C LEU A 135 21.83 12.29 29.73
N ASN A 136 23.13 12.16 29.49
CA ASN A 136 24.13 13.12 29.96
C ASN A 136 24.20 14.39 29.10
N SER A 137 23.59 14.38 27.91
CA SER A 137 23.48 15.56 27.06
C SER A 137 22.30 16.45 27.50
N PRO A 138 22.49 17.77 27.65
CA PRO A 138 21.42 18.70 28.03
C PRO A 138 20.21 18.67 27.09
N ASN A 139 20.38 18.19 25.86
CA ASN A 139 19.34 18.16 24.83
C ASN A 139 18.61 16.81 24.73
N SER A 140 19.03 15.79 25.48
CA SER A 140 18.42 14.45 25.38
C SER A 140 16.93 14.47 25.73
N LEU A 141 16.53 15.26 26.73
CA LEU A 141 15.12 15.39 27.10
C LEU A 141 14.29 16.06 26.00
N ALA A 142 14.82 17.12 25.38
CA ALA A 142 14.14 17.83 24.30
C ALA A 142 13.93 16.94 23.05
N VAL A 143 14.88 16.04 22.76
CA VAL A 143 14.75 15.06 21.69
C VAL A 143 13.68 14.02 22.01
N ILE A 144 13.60 13.55 23.26
CA ILE A 144 12.54 12.63 23.71
C ILE A 144 11.17 13.30 23.60
N ASP A 145 11.03 14.55 24.05
CA ASP A 145 9.76 15.29 23.99
C ASP A 145 9.28 15.48 22.55
N ASN A 146 10.20 15.78 21.63
CA ASN A 146 9.87 15.88 20.21
C ASN A 146 9.42 14.53 19.64
N PHE A 147 10.11 13.44 20.00
CA PHE A 147 9.71 12.10 19.56
C PHE A 147 8.34 11.67 20.11
N LEU A 148 8.05 11.99 21.38
CA LEU A 148 6.72 11.78 21.96
C LEU A 148 5.65 12.59 21.23
N SER A 149 5.92 13.86 20.89
CA SER A 149 4.98 14.68 20.12
C SER A 149 4.68 14.10 18.73
N ILE A 150 5.68 13.52 18.05
CA ILE A 150 5.45 12.79 16.80
C ILE A 150 4.55 11.59 17.02
N ILE A 151 4.82 10.76 18.04
CA ILE A 151 3.99 9.60 18.35
C ILE A 151 2.54 9.99 18.63
N GLU A 152 2.33 11.05 19.42
CA GLU A 152 0.99 11.56 19.74
C GLU A 152 0.24 12.03 18.48
N ASN A 153 0.94 12.68 17.55
CA ASN A 153 0.37 13.09 16.28
C ASN A 153 -0.01 11.88 15.41
N GLU A 154 0.88 10.89 15.30
CA GLU A 154 0.61 9.65 14.56
C GLU A 154 -0.57 8.87 15.20
N GLN A 155 -0.65 8.78 16.53
CA GLN A 155 -1.81 8.18 17.22
C GLN A 155 -3.11 8.93 16.91
N THR A 156 -3.08 10.26 16.86
CA THR A 156 -4.24 11.07 16.50
C THR A 156 -4.69 10.78 15.05
N LYS A 157 -3.76 10.63 14.12
CA LYS A 157 -4.06 10.27 12.73
C LYS A 157 -4.66 8.87 12.64
N ILE A 158 -4.12 7.89 13.36
CA ILE A 158 -4.68 6.53 13.44
C ILE A 158 -6.12 6.59 13.94
N GLY A 159 -6.38 7.32 15.03
CA GLY A 159 -7.75 7.49 15.55
C GLY A 159 -8.71 8.14 14.55
N ALA A 160 -8.24 9.11 13.76
CA ALA A 160 -9.05 9.70 12.69
C ALA A 160 -9.38 8.68 11.60
N ILE A 161 -8.46 7.78 11.27
CA ILE A 161 -8.69 6.69 10.30
C ILE A 161 -9.64 5.64 10.86
N GLU A 162 -9.52 5.26 12.12
CA GLU A 162 -10.47 4.36 12.80
C GLU A 162 -11.90 4.90 12.70
N ASN A 163 -12.11 6.19 13.00
CA ASN A 163 -13.43 6.82 12.85
C ASN A 163 -13.97 6.76 11.42
N ARG A 164 -13.10 6.94 10.42
CA ARG A 164 -13.48 6.85 9.00
C ARG A 164 -13.76 5.40 8.58
N LEU A 165 -13.01 4.43 9.10
CA LEU A 165 -13.24 3.00 8.86
C LEU A 165 -14.58 2.57 9.45
N GLU A 166 -14.91 3.02 10.66
CA GLU A 166 -16.20 2.76 11.30
C GLU A 166 -17.35 3.37 10.49
N SER A 167 -17.20 4.63 10.07
CA SER A 167 -18.20 5.30 9.20
C SER A 167 -18.38 4.58 7.86
N ALA A 168 -17.30 4.07 7.27
CA ALA A 168 -17.37 3.34 6.02
C ALA A 168 -17.99 1.94 6.21
N LEU A 169 -17.69 1.27 7.33
CA LEU A 169 -18.31 -0.01 7.69
C LEU A 169 -19.83 0.12 7.82
N GLU A 170 -20.31 1.16 8.48
CA GLU A 170 -21.75 1.44 8.60
C GLU A 170 -22.40 1.64 7.22
N GLN A 171 -21.76 2.44 6.36
CA GLN A 171 -22.24 2.68 4.98
C GLN A 171 -22.26 1.39 4.15
N ILE A 172 -21.22 0.55 4.25
CA ILE A 172 -21.16 -0.73 3.56
C ILE A 172 -22.25 -1.67 4.08
N GLY A 173 -22.51 -1.70 5.38
CA GLY A 173 -23.59 -2.49 5.98
C GLY A 173 -24.95 -2.13 5.40
N VAL A 174 -25.27 -0.83 5.37
CA VAL A 174 -26.52 -0.33 4.77
C VAL A 174 -26.60 -0.68 3.27
N ALA A 175 -25.51 -0.51 2.53
CA ALA A 175 -25.48 -0.88 1.11
C ALA A 175 -25.68 -2.39 0.90
N TYR A 176 -25.08 -3.22 1.75
CA TYR A 176 -25.24 -4.67 1.73
C TYR A 176 -26.70 -5.07 1.97
N ASP A 177 -27.34 -4.53 3.00
CA ASP A 177 -28.75 -4.83 3.31
C ASP A 177 -29.67 -4.42 2.15
N ASN A 178 -29.43 -3.25 1.55
CA ASN A 178 -30.15 -2.80 0.37
C ASN A 178 -29.97 -3.73 -0.84
N LEU A 179 -28.75 -4.24 -1.07
CA LEU A 179 -28.46 -5.18 -2.16
C LEU A 179 -29.11 -6.55 -1.91
N VAL A 180 -29.10 -7.04 -0.68
CA VAL A 180 -29.77 -8.29 -0.31
C VAL A 180 -31.28 -8.17 -0.48
N SER A 181 -31.88 -7.06 -0.02
CA SER A 181 -33.31 -6.78 -0.20
C SER A 181 -33.70 -6.68 -1.68
N THR A 182 -32.91 -5.95 -2.48
CA THR A 182 -33.12 -5.83 -3.93
C THR A 182 -33.02 -7.20 -4.61
N ARG A 183 -32.02 -8.02 -4.22
CA ARG A 183 -31.87 -9.38 -4.74
C ARG A 183 -33.05 -10.27 -4.39
N SER A 184 -33.56 -10.20 -3.15
CA SER A 184 -34.77 -10.95 -2.75
C SER A 184 -35.96 -10.54 -3.61
N THR A 185 -36.16 -9.24 -3.82
CA THR A 185 -37.26 -8.72 -4.63
C THR A 185 -37.19 -9.20 -6.08
N ILE A 186 -35.98 -9.22 -6.67
CA ILE A 186 -35.78 -9.74 -8.04
C ILE A 186 -36.10 -11.24 -8.09
N LEU A 187 -35.58 -12.03 -7.14
CA LEU A 187 -35.85 -13.47 -7.11
C LEU A 187 -37.34 -13.78 -6.92
N ASP A 188 -38.02 -13.04 -6.05
CA ASP A 188 -39.46 -13.22 -5.83
C ASP A 188 -40.27 -12.85 -7.09
N ALA A 189 -39.86 -11.83 -7.84
CA ALA A 189 -40.47 -11.47 -9.11
C ALA A 189 -40.28 -12.55 -10.18
N ASP A 190 -39.07 -13.11 -10.30
CA ASP A 190 -38.76 -14.19 -11.24
C ASP A 190 -39.59 -15.47 -10.91
N ILE A 191 -39.73 -15.81 -9.63
CA ILE A 191 -40.56 -16.93 -9.17
C ILE A 191 -42.05 -16.67 -9.45
N ALA A 192 -42.53 -15.43 -9.25
CA ALA A 192 -43.91 -15.06 -9.57
C ALA A 192 -44.20 -15.18 -11.07
N GLU A 193 -43.25 -14.83 -11.94
CA GLU A 193 -43.36 -14.99 -13.38
C GLU A 193 -43.39 -16.48 -13.78
N GLU A 194 -42.46 -17.28 -13.25
CA GLU A 194 -42.35 -18.72 -13.54
C GLU A 194 -43.59 -19.49 -13.06
N SER A 195 -44.07 -19.21 -11.85
CA SER A 195 -45.30 -19.80 -11.31
C SER A 195 -46.54 -19.40 -12.11
N SER A 196 -46.65 -18.15 -12.57
CA SER A 196 -47.74 -17.70 -13.44
C SER A 196 -47.71 -18.39 -14.81
N ALA A 197 -46.52 -18.59 -15.38
CA ALA A 197 -46.35 -19.34 -16.61
C ALA A 197 -46.70 -20.84 -16.43
N TYR A 198 -46.27 -21.44 -15.32
CA TYR A 198 -46.62 -22.82 -14.96
C TYR A 198 -48.14 -23.01 -14.81
N ILE A 199 -48.81 -22.14 -14.06
CA ILE A 199 -50.27 -22.18 -13.87
C ILE A 199 -50.99 -21.98 -15.21
N ARG A 200 -50.55 -21.03 -16.04
CA ARG A 200 -51.12 -20.82 -17.38
C ARG A 200 -51.01 -22.09 -18.23
N ASN A 201 -49.86 -22.74 -18.23
CA ASN A 201 -49.66 -23.99 -18.96
C ASN A 201 -50.54 -25.12 -18.43
N GLN A 202 -50.70 -25.22 -17.11
CA GLN A 202 -51.57 -26.22 -16.50
C GLN A 202 -53.06 -25.97 -16.84
N ILE A 203 -53.51 -24.72 -16.83
CA ILE A 203 -54.86 -24.34 -17.26
C ILE A 203 -55.07 -24.68 -18.74
N LEU A 204 -54.10 -24.38 -19.61
CA LEU A 204 -54.17 -24.73 -21.03
C LEU A 204 -54.24 -26.25 -21.25
N GLN A 205 -53.49 -27.04 -20.49
CA GLN A 205 -53.55 -28.50 -20.55
C GLN A 205 -54.91 -29.04 -20.08
N GLN A 206 -55.46 -28.51 -18.98
CA GLN A 206 -56.80 -28.89 -18.51
C GLN A 206 -57.89 -28.49 -19.52
N ALA A 207 -57.83 -27.28 -20.07
CA ALA A 207 -58.76 -26.80 -21.10
C ALA A 207 -58.67 -27.65 -22.37
N ALA A 208 -57.46 -28.02 -22.81
CA ALA A 208 -57.26 -28.91 -23.95
C ALA A 208 -57.90 -30.29 -23.70
N MET A 209 -57.73 -30.88 -22.51
CA MET A 209 -58.38 -32.14 -22.16
C MET A 209 -59.90 -32.03 -22.13
N THR A 210 -60.47 -30.97 -21.55
CA THR A 210 -61.93 -30.73 -21.54
C THR A 210 -62.45 -30.52 -22.95
N LEU A 211 -61.76 -29.75 -23.79
CA LEU A 211 -62.12 -29.53 -25.20
C LEU A 211 -62.06 -30.83 -25.99
N MET A 212 -61.03 -31.67 -25.80
CA MET A 212 -60.95 -33.00 -26.42
C MET A 212 -62.09 -33.92 -25.97
N ALA A 213 -62.45 -33.92 -24.68
CA ALA A 213 -63.57 -34.69 -24.18
C ALA A 213 -64.91 -34.20 -24.78
N THR A 214 -65.09 -32.88 -24.90
CA THR A 214 -66.28 -32.28 -25.49
C THR A 214 -66.37 -32.58 -26.98
N ALA A 215 -65.27 -32.40 -27.72
CA ALA A 215 -65.17 -32.69 -29.15
C ALA A 215 -65.38 -34.16 -29.51
N ASN A 216 -65.09 -35.09 -28.60
CA ASN A 216 -65.40 -36.51 -28.76
C ASN A 216 -66.88 -36.85 -28.48
N GLN A 217 -67.58 -36.04 -27.69
CA GLN A 217 -69.01 -36.25 -27.40
C GLN A 217 -69.94 -35.64 -28.48
N THR A 218 -69.55 -34.54 -29.11
CA THR A 218 -70.34 -33.89 -30.17
C THR A 218 -70.71 -34.82 -31.34
N PRO A 219 -69.79 -35.66 -31.87
CA PRO A 219 -70.09 -36.61 -32.94
C PRO A 219 -71.08 -37.70 -32.53
N ALA A 220 -71.02 -38.17 -31.27
CA ALA A 220 -71.91 -39.22 -30.77
C ALA A 220 -73.37 -38.73 -30.64
N ILE A 221 -73.56 -37.47 -30.27
CA ILE A 221 -74.90 -36.84 -30.22
C ILE A 221 -75.45 -36.63 -31.64
N ALA A 222 -74.59 -36.25 -32.60
CA ALA A 222 -75.00 -36.11 -33.99
C ALA A 222 -75.43 -37.44 -34.63
N LEU A 223 -74.79 -38.55 -34.26
CA LEU A 223 -75.16 -39.91 -34.70
C LEU A 223 -76.45 -40.45 -34.06
N GLN A 224 -76.93 -39.89 -32.95
CA GLN A 224 -78.24 -40.22 -32.38
C GLN A 224 -79.39 -39.44 -33.03
N LEU A 225 -79.09 -38.40 -33.81
CA LEU A 225 -80.05 -37.53 -34.48
C LEU A 225 -80.24 -37.88 -35.99
N LEU A 226 -79.58 -38.93 -36.47
CA LEU A 226 -79.76 -39.56 -37.78
C LEU A 226 -80.43 -40.92 -37.62
#